data_AF-A0A8K0F0Z0-F1
#
_entry.id   AF-A0A8K0F0Z0-F1
#
_cell.length_a   1.000
_cell.length_b   1.000
_cell.length_c   1.000
_cell.angle_alpha   90.00
_cell.angle_beta   90.00
_cell.angle_gamma   90.00
#
_symmetry.space_group_name_H-M   'P 1'
#
loop_
_entity.id
_entity.type
_entity.pdbx_description
1 polymer ?
#
loop_
_entity_poly.entity_id
_entity_poly.type
_entity_poly.pdbx_seq_one_letter_code
_entity_poly.pdbx_strand_id
1 'polypeptide(L)'
;MFSRFFRRLTCTDTSAFMYRRAPSLRRVSRNNSPNNVSSSANAASNFGGVGGDQTRKAGVVEAKYDPTTKGFEILDPDPINQTVIRPSVNIPVPRLEHGLEIVLQQSGVFPLQLDDARYQFPPYLKHIVQPDKIDFNAVPPFVTSSRDPALHSLAVANNSRYKGSTSSVTSILAQLYFLLTNFKTTHTDCLSPEFSNMTCAFTRATTKPVCVFLRPFEGIYAIDSGPSAIPPKNQILLELGKSMEKMLTLTEVEFKDRMLLRQGQDSYVPGAEAYNFMKVGSLMLRSQIDCQDGKNNSFDLKTRALSAIRYDVQNYMVHRGTKIRRIRGRTLSFEREFYDMIRSVFLKYSFQVRIGRMHGVFITYHNTDEVFGFEYVTLPEIDSCVFGSHDFGNRCFDVCMKLMSVLLDHVVADLGKDHRSIRIVMGNDRARKELVVFAEKMERDYGWVEDKSNITNADLVEITGEVTQYSLRVDSEVNGTFLNKYTSMNVLDAKDDMNVFYRIHKEDHSELNPKLRAQYLTWLRRSIFFDDDVDF
;
A
#
# COMPACT_ATOMS: atom_id res chain seq x y z
N MET A 1 38.73 44.97 -32.73
CA MET A 1 38.14 45.64 -33.91
C MET A 1 37.73 44.58 -34.92
N PHE A 2 36.42 44.47 -35.13
CA PHE A 2 35.70 44.21 -36.39
C PHE A 2 36.17 43.04 -37.29
N SER A 3 35.52 41.86 -37.31
CA SER A 3 34.15 41.52 -37.76
C SER A 3 33.94 41.47 -39.27
N ARG A 4 33.44 40.32 -39.77
CA ARG A 4 32.16 40.13 -40.51
C ARG A 4 32.19 38.76 -41.22
N PHE A 5 31.33 37.80 -40.87
CA PHE A 5 29.90 37.64 -41.21
C PHE A 5 29.64 37.04 -42.60
N PHE A 6 29.14 35.80 -42.62
CA PHE A 6 28.01 35.30 -43.43
C PHE A 6 27.52 33.98 -42.77
N ARG A 7 26.48 34.02 -41.93
CA ARG A 7 25.03 33.78 -42.19
C ARG A 7 24.61 32.31 -42.40
N ARG A 8 23.90 31.81 -41.36
CA ARG A 8 22.71 30.94 -41.32
C ARG A 8 22.49 29.92 -42.45
N LEU A 9 22.39 28.65 -42.05
CA LEU A 9 21.22 27.81 -42.33
C LEU A 9 20.94 26.90 -41.13
N THR A 10 19.78 27.12 -40.53
CA THR A 10 19.13 26.27 -39.54
C THR A 10 18.55 25.04 -40.24
N CYS A 11 18.79 23.84 -39.72
CA CYS A 11 17.85 22.74 -39.88
C CYS A 11 17.88 21.85 -38.64
N THR A 12 16.75 21.86 -37.96
CA THR A 12 16.29 20.97 -36.92
C THR A 12 16.08 19.56 -37.48
N ASP A 13 16.65 18.53 -36.87
CA ASP A 13 15.99 17.23 -36.69
C ASP A 13 16.88 16.26 -35.90
N THR A 14 16.66 16.22 -34.59
CA THR A 14 17.02 15.07 -33.74
C THR A 14 15.77 14.68 -32.98
N SER A 15 15.01 13.78 -33.58
CA SER A 15 13.87 13.10 -32.98
C SER A 15 14.36 12.13 -31.90
N ALA A 16 14.53 12.66 -30.69
CA ALA A 16 14.52 11.84 -29.49
C ALA A 16 13.10 11.26 -29.34
N PHE A 17 12.96 9.94 -29.39
CA PHE A 17 11.72 9.23 -29.05
C PHE A 17 11.46 9.35 -27.54
N MET A 18 11.05 10.54 -27.10
CA MET A 18 10.42 10.77 -25.80
C MET A 18 8.91 10.68 -26.00
N TYR A 19 8.29 9.62 -25.49
CA TYR A 19 6.84 9.48 -25.55
C TYR A 19 6.18 10.15 -24.35
N ARG A 20 5.60 11.34 -24.57
CA ARG A 20 4.75 12.04 -23.60
C ARG A 20 3.44 11.27 -23.37
N ARG A 21 3.05 11.04 -22.11
CA ARG A 21 1.65 10.80 -21.74
C ARG A 21 0.90 12.14 -21.88
N ALA A 22 -0.12 12.20 -22.73
CA ALA A 22 -1.02 13.35 -22.80
C ALA A 22 -2.04 13.27 -21.66
N PRO A 23 -2.36 14.37 -20.95
CA PRO A 23 -3.49 14.40 -20.03
C PRO A 23 -4.78 14.58 -20.83
N SER A 24 -5.62 13.54 -20.91
CA SER A 24 -6.95 13.67 -21.52
C SER A 24 -8.01 14.01 -20.47
N LEU A 25 -8.14 15.29 -20.15
CA LEU A 25 -9.41 15.85 -19.68
C LEU A 25 -10.17 16.35 -20.91
N ARG A 26 -11.16 15.60 -21.38
CA ARG A 26 -12.23 16.14 -22.25
C ARG A 26 -13.60 15.71 -21.73
N ARG A 27 -14.28 16.71 -21.14
CA ARG A 27 -15.74 16.76 -20.99
C ARG A 27 -16.39 16.50 -22.34
N VAL A 28 -17.31 15.55 -22.40
CA VAL A 28 -18.30 15.46 -23.47
C VAL A 28 -19.61 16.03 -22.92
N SER A 29 -19.89 17.30 -23.22
CA SER A 29 -21.25 17.85 -23.09
C SER A 29 -22.06 17.42 -24.30
N ARG A 30 -23.14 16.68 -24.11
CA ARG A 30 -24.16 16.51 -25.15
C ARG A 30 -25.21 17.62 -24.99
N ASN A 31 -25.19 18.57 -25.91
CA ASN A 31 -26.26 19.52 -26.12
C ASN A 31 -27.28 18.96 -27.13
N ASN A 32 -28.55 19.19 -26.80
CA ASN A 32 -29.75 18.94 -27.58
C ASN A 32 -29.76 19.67 -28.93
N SER A 33 -30.44 19.07 -29.92
CA SER A 33 -31.31 19.76 -30.91
C SER A 33 -32.00 18.76 -31.86
N PRO A 34 -33.12 19.12 -32.54
CA PRO A 34 -34.39 18.42 -32.37
C PRO A 34 -35.03 17.82 -33.64
N ASN A 35 -36.21 17.22 -33.45
CA ASN A 35 -37.31 16.93 -34.39
C ASN A 35 -37.09 15.89 -35.50
N ASN A 36 -37.85 14.80 -35.44
CA ASN A 36 -38.93 14.60 -36.42
C ASN A 36 -39.96 13.55 -36.00
N VAL A 37 -41.19 13.85 -36.39
CA VAL A 37 -42.47 13.19 -36.09
C VAL A 37 -42.82 12.18 -37.18
N SER A 38 -43.43 11.06 -36.80
CA SER A 38 -44.50 10.39 -37.56
C SER A 38 -45.20 9.37 -36.64
N SER A 39 -46.45 9.66 -36.23
CA SER A 39 -47.71 9.02 -36.68
C SER A 39 -47.87 7.58 -36.14
N SER A 40 -48.96 7.14 -35.50
CA SER A 40 -50.38 7.51 -35.60
C SER A 40 -51.23 6.64 -34.65
N ALA A 41 -52.46 7.09 -34.38
CA ALA A 41 -53.64 6.35 -33.89
C ALA A 41 -53.69 6.05 -32.37
N ASN A 42 -54.75 6.32 -31.60
CA ASN A 42 -56.14 6.75 -31.85
C ASN A 42 -56.72 7.48 -30.63
N ALA A 43 -57.71 8.34 -30.92
CA ALA A 43 -58.60 9.13 -30.04
C ALA A 43 -59.29 8.28 -28.94
N ALA A 44 -59.47 8.75 -27.69
CA ALA A 44 -60.46 9.72 -27.19
C ALA A 44 -61.87 9.45 -27.75
N SER A 45 -62.98 9.41 -27.01
CA SER A 45 -63.37 9.73 -25.63
C SER A 45 -64.88 9.42 -25.54
N ASN A 46 -65.45 9.11 -24.37
CA ASN A 46 -66.75 9.68 -23.99
C ASN A 46 -67.11 9.47 -22.51
N PHE A 47 -67.26 10.62 -21.84
CA PHE A 47 -68.30 11.04 -20.89
C PHE A 47 -68.81 10.12 -19.77
N GLY A 48 -68.73 10.66 -18.54
CA GLY A 48 -69.86 10.66 -17.60
C GLY A 48 -69.53 10.27 -16.17
N GLY A 49 -69.97 11.08 -15.20
CA GLY A 49 -70.33 10.57 -13.87
C GLY A 49 -69.60 11.18 -12.68
N VAL A 50 -70.29 12.08 -11.99
CA VAL A 50 -70.01 12.56 -10.63
C VAL A 50 -70.30 11.42 -9.63
N GLY A 51 -69.44 11.20 -8.64
CA GLY A 51 -69.71 10.32 -7.50
C GLY A 51 -68.44 9.93 -6.75
N GLY A 52 -68.39 10.24 -5.45
CA GLY A 52 -67.18 10.18 -4.64
C GLY A 52 -66.69 8.78 -4.26
N ASP A 53 -65.45 8.73 -3.78
CA ASP A 53 -65.13 8.22 -2.45
C ASP A 53 -63.67 8.61 -2.11
N GLN A 54 -63.47 9.30 -0.98
CA GLN A 54 -62.14 9.63 -0.47
C GLN A 54 -61.59 8.41 0.27
N THR A 55 -60.98 7.46 -0.46
CA THR A 55 -60.04 6.53 0.16
C THR A 55 -58.64 7.11 0.07
N ARG A 56 -58.23 7.78 1.16
CA ARG A 56 -56.83 8.11 1.42
C ARG A 56 -56.00 6.81 1.39
N LYS A 57 -55.34 6.53 0.27
CA LYS A 57 -54.20 5.61 0.25
C LYS A 57 -53.12 6.25 1.11
N ALA A 58 -53.00 5.79 2.34
CA ALA A 58 -51.81 6.00 3.15
C ALA A 58 -50.63 5.45 2.33
N GLY A 59 -49.84 6.36 1.76
CA GLY A 59 -48.55 6.00 1.19
C GLY A 59 -47.73 5.42 2.33
N VAL A 60 -47.43 4.12 2.24
CA VAL A 60 -46.40 3.50 3.06
C VAL A 60 -45.10 4.18 2.64
N VAL A 61 -44.68 5.16 3.42
CA VAL A 61 -43.33 5.73 3.31
C VAL A 61 -42.40 4.59 3.71
N GLU A 62 -41.71 3.98 2.75
CA GLU A 62 -40.62 3.05 3.07
C GLU A 62 -39.66 3.78 4.02
N ALA A 63 -39.50 3.24 5.22
CA ALA A 63 -38.59 3.81 6.21
C ALA A 63 -37.18 3.84 5.61
N LYS A 64 -36.58 5.04 5.54
CA LYS A 64 -35.20 5.22 5.06
C LYS A 64 -34.28 4.34 5.93
N TYR A 65 -33.42 3.53 5.29
CA TYR A 65 -32.47 2.68 6.01
C TYR A 65 -31.59 3.52 6.95
N ASP A 66 -31.59 3.18 8.24
CA ASP A 66 -30.79 3.84 9.27
C ASP A 66 -29.95 2.78 10.03
N PRO A 67 -28.62 2.71 9.79
CA PRO A 67 -27.74 1.78 10.47
C PRO A 67 -27.73 1.92 12.00
N THR A 68 -27.99 3.11 12.53
CA THR A 68 -27.90 3.38 13.98
C THR A 68 -28.92 2.59 14.78
N THR A 69 -30.10 2.36 14.20
CA THR A 69 -31.15 1.49 14.77
C THR A 69 -30.71 0.02 14.86
N LYS A 70 -29.64 -0.38 14.16
CA LYS A 70 -29.06 -1.73 14.15
C LYS A 70 -27.77 -1.80 14.99
N GLY A 71 -27.53 -0.82 15.84
CA GLY A 71 -26.36 -0.74 16.72
C GLY A 71 -25.07 -0.35 16.01
N PHE A 72 -25.15 0.31 14.84
CA PHE A 72 -23.98 0.96 14.25
C PHE A 72 -23.77 2.34 14.84
N GLU A 73 -22.51 2.70 15.03
CA GLU A 73 -22.08 4.04 15.40
C GLU A 73 -21.64 4.81 14.16
N ILE A 74 -21.87 6.12 14.17
CA ILE A 74 -21.41 7.01 13.10
C ILE A 74 -19.93 7.31 13.35
N LEU A 75 -19.09 7.05 12.36
CA LEU A 75 -17.70 7.48 12.38
C LEU A 75 -17.66 8.99 12.13
N ASP A 76 -16.88 9.71 12.94
CA ASP A 76 -16.66 11.14 12.77
C ASP A 76 -16.30 11.46 11.29
N PRO A 77 -17.08 12.32 10.61
CA PRO A 77 -16.92 12.59 9.19
C PRO A 77 -15.75 13.53 8.86
N ASP A 78 -15.22 14.26 9.84
CA ASP A 78 -14.18 15.26 9.60
C ASP A 78 -12.83 14.59 9.22
N PRO A 79 -11.92 15.25 8.50
CA PRO A 79 -10.58 14.69 8.28
C PRO A 79 -9.86 14.44 9.62
N ILE A 80 -9.18 13.29 9.75
CA ILE A 80 -8.39 13.01 10.96
C ILE A 80 -7.21 14.00 11.04
N ASN A 81 -6.92 14.51 12.24
CA ASN A 81 -5.80 15.44 12.41
C ASN A 81 -4.45 14.72 12.15
N GLN A 82 -3.65 15.28 11.25
CA GLN A 82 -2.32 14.80 10.86
C GLN A 82 -1.27 15.90 11.07
N THR A 83 -0.28 15.67 11.92
CA THR A 83 0.79 16.64 12.22
C THR A 83 2.16 16.01 12.03
N VAL A 84 3.04 16.68 11.27
CA VAL A 84 4.45 16.27 11.12
C VAL A 84 5.22 16.64 12.37
N ILE A 85 5.93 15.67 12.94
CA ILE A 85 6.77 15.88 14.10
C ILE A 85 8.21 15.82 13.63
N ARG A 86 8.93 16.94 13.79
CA ARG A 86 10.35 17.00 13.43
C ARG A 86 11.19 16.52 14.60
N PRO A 87 12.09 15.54 14.40
CA PRO A 87 13.00 15.12 15.46
C PRO A 87 14.01 16.23 15.77
N SER A 88 14.61 16.18 16.96
CA SER A 88 15.63 17.14 17.41
C SER A 88 16.95 17.02 16.63
N VAL A 89 17.25 15.84 16.10
CA VAL A 89 18.45 15.55 15.31
C VAL A 89 18.05 15.44 13.84
N ASN A 90 18.68 16.24 12.98
CA ASN A 90 18.49 16.17 11.54
C ASN A 90 19.53 15.23 10.93
N ILE A 91 19.09 14.08 10.43
CA ILE A 91 19.94 13.11 9.72
C ILE A 91 19.84 13.40 8.22
N PRO A 92 20.96 13.57 7.50
CA PRO A 92 20.95 13.80 6.06
C PRO A 92 20.24 12.67 5.32
N VAL A 93 19.31 13.03 4.43
CA VAL A 93 18.63 12.07 3.56
C VAL A 93 19.51 11.80 2.33
N PRO A 94 19.68 10.54 1.91
CA PRO A 94 20.39 10.22 0.68
C PRO A 94 19.78 10.88 -0.57
N ARG A 95 20.58 11.04 -1.61
CA ARG A 95 20.15 11.52 -2.93
C ARG A 95 20.48 10.48 -3.98
N LEU A 96 19.77 10.54 -5.11
CA LEU A 96 20.10 9.71 -6.27
C LEU A 96 21.47 10.12 -6.84
N GLU A 97 22.22 9.11 -7.26
CA GLU A 97 23.47 9.25 -7.99
C GLU A 97 23.29 8.84 -9.46
N HIS A 98 24.37 8.92 -10.25
CA HIS A 98 24.44 8.36 -11.61
C HIS A 98 23.52 9.02 -12.66
N GLY A 99 23.08 10.27 -12.42
CA GLY A 99 22.19 10.99 -13.33
C GLY A 99 20.73 10.53 -13.26
N LEU A 100 20.36 9.73 -12.26
CA LEU A 100 19.01 9.16 -12.11
C LEU A 100 17.95 10.20 -11.72
N GLU A 101 18.36 11.41 -11.33
CA GLU A 101 17.45 12.52 -11.00
C GLU A 101 16.55 12.93 -12.18
N ILE A 102 16.95 12.64 -13.42
CA ILE A 102 16.12 12.90 -14.62
C ILE A 102 14.81 12.09 -14.60
N VAL A 103 14.83 10.90 -14.01
CA VAL A 103 13.66 10.01 -13.90
C VAL A 103 12.56 10.64 -13.02
N LEU A 104 12.95 11.50 -12.07
CA LEU A 104 12.01 12.21 -11.19
C LEU A 104 11.25 13.34 -11.94
N GLN A 105 11.78 13.81 -13.06
CA GLN A 105 11.30 15.02 -13.74
C GLN A 105 10.24 14.73 -14.80
N GLN A 106 10.13 13.48 -15.27
CA GLN A 106 9.27 13.10 -16.37
C GLN A 106 8.59 11.77 -16.07
N SER A 107 7.28 11.71 -16.31
CA SER A 107 6.53 10.47 -16.17
C SER A 107 6.91 9.45 -17.24
N GLY A 108 6.97 8.19 -16.84
CA GLY A 108 7.20 7.05 -17.73
C GLY A 108 8.49 6.31 -17.40
N VAL A 109 8.77 5.32 -18.23
CA VAL A 109 9.90 4.40 -18.04
C VAL A 109 11.15 4.95 -18.71
N PHE A 110 12.26 4.81 -18.00
CA PHE A 110 13.61 5.11 -18.44
C PHE A 110 14.41 3.81 -18.53
N PRO A 111 14.48 3.16 -19.71
CA PRO A 111 15.32 1.99 -19.90
C PRO A 111 16.78 2.32 -19.56
N LEU A 112 17.46 1.41 -18.89
CA LEU A 112 18.88 1.56 -18.60
C LEU A 112 19.70 1.64 -19.90
N GLN A 113 19.30 0.82 -20.86
CA GLN A 113 19.95 0.60 -22.14
C GLN A 113 18.92 0.84 -23.26
N LEU A 114 19.30 1.63 -24.27
CA LEU A 114 18.45 1.95 -25.43
C LEU A 114 18.55 0.87 -26.51
N ASP A 115 19.75 0.35 -26.71
CA ASP A 115 20.08 -0.80 -27.57
C ASP A 115 21.39 -1.43 -27.08
N ASP A 116 21.82 -2.55 -27.70
CA ASP A 116 22.96 -3.34 -27.25
C ASP A 116 24.29 -2.55 -27.10
N ALA A 117 24.44 -1.40 -27.76
CA ALA A 117 25.65 -0.57 -27.70
C ALA A 117 25.49 0.72 -26.88
N ARG A 118 24.26 1.23 -26.72
CA ARG A 118 24.02 2.56 -26.13
C ARG A 118 23.28 2.48 -24.80
N TYR A 119 23.92 3.01 -23.77
CA TYR A 119 23.36 3.16 -22.44
C TYR A 119 22.82 4.57 -22.21
N GLN A 120 21.68 4.67 -21.53
CA GLN A 120 21.12 5.95 -21.09
C GLN A 120 21.71 6.42 -19.76
N PHE A 121 22.10 5.47 -18.90
CA PHE A 121 22.77 5.73 -17.61
C PHE A 121 24.07 4.90 -17.53
N PRO A 122 24.98 5.15 -16.56
CA PRO A 122 26.25 4.43 -16.48
C PRO A 122 26.08 2.89 -16.53
N PRO A 123 26.87 2.18 -17.37
CA PRO A 123 26.79 0.72 -17.49
C PRO A 123 26.96 -0.05 -16.17
N TYR A 124 27.63 0.57 -15.19
CA TYR A 124 27.75 0.07 -13.81
C TYR A 124 26.40 -0.38 -13.21
N LEU A 125 25.33 0.40 -13.43
CA LEU A 125 24.00 0.11 -12.88
C LEU A 125 23.38 -1.18 -13.45
N LYS A 126 23.92 -1.73 -14.54
CA LYS A 126 23.36 -2.91 -15.19
C LYS A 126 23.49 -4.14 -14.32
N HIS A 127 24.66 -4.39 -13.75
CA HIS A 127 24.94 -5.66 -13.09
C HIS A 127 24.74 -5.57 -11.58
N ILE A 128 23.85 -6.41 -11.06
CA ILE A 128 23.51 -6.46 -9.65
C ILE A 128 24.53 -7.34 -8.94
N VAL A 129 25.24 -6.75 -7.98
CA VAL A 129 26.13 -7.50 -7.09
C VAL A 129 25.31 -8.46 -6.24
N GLN A 130 25.72 -9.73 -6.23
CA GLN A 130 25.00 -10.79 -5.54
C GLN A 130 25.22 -10.72 -4.02
N PRO A 131 24.26 -11.16 -3.19
CA PRO A 131 24.32 -10.99 -1.73
C PRO A 131 25.57 -11.59 -1.07
N ASP A 132 26.13 -12.67 -1.61
CA ASP A 132 27.34 -13.32 -1.10
C ASP A 132 28.62 -12.48 -1.26
N LYS A 133 28.53 -11.32 -1.92
CA LYS A 133 29.59 -10.34 -2.09
C LYS A 133 29.33 -9.04 -1.33
N ILE A 134 28.15 -8.88 -0.73
CA ILE A 134 27.75 -7.68 -0.01
C ILE A 134 28.05 -7.84 1.48
N ASP A 135 28.65 -6.80 2.07
CA ASP A 135 28.76 -6.67 3.52
C ASP A 135 27.49 -6.04 4.08
N PHE A 136 26.55 -6.88 4.53
CA PHE A 136 25.30 -6.39 5.12
C PHE A 136 25.47 -5.76 6.50
N ASN A 137 26.63 -5.88 7.15
CA ASN A 137 26.92 -5.14 8.38
C ASN A 137 27.13 -3.65 8.10
N ALA A 138 27.43 -3.28 6.84
CA ALA A 138 27.53 -1.91 6.39
C ALA A 138 26.16 -1.24 6.12
N VAL A 139 25.06 -1.94 6.38
CA VAL A 139 23.69 -1.42 6.30
C VAL A 139 23.13 -1.29 7.71
N PRO A 140 22.49 -0.16 8.08
CA PRO A 140 21.84 -0.02 9.37
C PRO A 140 20.87 -1.18 9.67
N PRO A 141 20.85 -1.71 10.90
CA PRO A 141 19.89 -2.74 11.26
C PRO A 141 18.47 -2.17 11.32
N PHE A 142 17.50 -2.98 10.90
CA PHE A 142 16.10 -2.61 10.99
C PHE A 142 15.65 -2.45 12.45
N VAL A 143 15.12 -1.28 12.79
CA VAL A 143 14.60 -0.99 14.14
C VAL A 143 13.09 -1.19 14.17
N THR A 144 12.62 -2.17 14.94
CA THR A 144 11.19 -2.43 15.15
C THR A 144 10.55 -1.35 16.04
N SER A 145 9.26 -1.03 15.87
CA SER A 145 8.60 0.10 16.56
C SER A 145 8.60 -0.01 18.08
N SER A 146 8.50 -1.22 18.63
CA SER A 146 8.65 -1.45 20.08
C SER A 146 10.07 -1.18 20.60
N ARG A 147 11.11 -1.30 19.77
CA ARG A 147 12.52 -1.11 20.13
C ARG A 147 13.08 0.27 19.74
N ASP A 148 12.24 1.17 19.24
CA ASP A 148 12.65 2.52 18.86
C ASP A 148 12.45 3.52 20.02
N PRO A 149 13.53 3.98 20.68
CA PRO A 149 13.44 4.93 21.79
C PRO A 149 13.06 6.34 21.33
N ALA A 150 13.43 6.75 20.11
CA ALA A 150 13.08 8.06 19.57
C ALA A 150 11.57 8.12 19.27
N LEU A 151 11.04 7.10 18.61
CA LEU A 151 9.61 6.96 18.37
C LEU A 151 8.82 6.92 19.68
N HIS A 152 9.32 6.21 20.70
CA HIS A 152 8.69 6.17 22.02
C HIS A 152 8.63 7.55 22.67
N SER A 153 9.77 8.25 22.71
CA SER A 153 9.87 9.58 23.32
C SER A 153 8.92 10.58 22.65
N LEU A 154 8.82 10.53 21.32
CA LEU A 154 7.87 11.36 20.56
C LEU A 154 6.42 10.99 20.85
N ALA A 155 6.10 9.69 20.98
CA ALA A 155 4.75 9.23 21.32
C ALA A 155 4.31 9.73 22.71
N VAL A 156 5.21 9.65 23.71
CA VAL A 156 4.98 10.21 25.06
C VAL A 156 4.77 11.72 24.99
N ALA A 157 5.68 12.46 24.35
CA ALA A 157 5.63 13.92 24.26
C ALA A 157 4.36 14.43 23.53
N ASN A 158 3.75 13.61 22.69
CA ASN A 158 2.57 13.95 21.91
C ASN A 158 1.28 13.30 22.43
N ASN A 159 1.30 12.64 23.59
CA ASN A 159 0.14 11.97 24.19
C ASN A 159 -0.53 10.96 23.22
N SER A 160 0.29 10.15 22.55
CA SER A 160 -0.18 9.08 21.66
C SER A 160 -0.45 7.81 22.44
N ARG A 161 -1.54 7.09 22.11
CA ARG A 161 -1.87 5.77 22.69
C ARG A 161 -1.15 4.63 21.98
N TYR A 162 -0.90 4.80 20.67
CA TYR A 162 -0.23 3.81 19.85
C TYR A 162 0.99 4.40 19.15
N LYS A 163 1.98 3.56 18.89
CA LYS A 163 3.11 3.89 18.02
C LYS A 163 3.35 2.78 17.00
N GLY A 164 3.79 3.11 15.80
CA GLY A 164 4.01 2.12 14.75
C GLY A 164 4.93 2.62 13.65
N SER A 165 5.34 1.71 12.78
CA SER A 165 6.07 2.03 11.56
C SER A 165 5.13 1.90 10.38
N THR A 166 5.50 2.52 9.25
CA THR A 166 4.79 2.31 8.00
C THR A 166 4.55 0.83 7.68
N SER A 167 5.58 -0.01 7.87
CA SER A 167 5.50 -1.45 7.57
C SER A 167 4.52 -2.22 8.46
N SER A 168 4.30 -1.78 9.70
CA SER A 168 3.43 -2.47 10.66
C SER A 168 1.97 -2.04 10.57
N VAL A 169 1.70 -0.80 10.15
CA VAL A 169 0.31 -0.30 10.05
C VAL A 169 -0.30 -0.49 8.66
N THR A 170 0.50 -0.45 7.58
CA THR A 170 -0.04 -0.53 6.20
C THR A 170 -0.79 -1.82 5.91
N SER A 171 -0.42 -2.94 6.53
CA SER A 171 -1.16 -4.19 6.39
C SER A 171 -2.56 -4.14 7.03
N ILE A 172 -2.70 -3.45 8.17
CA ILE A 172 -3.99 -3.23 8.84
C ILE A 172 -4.86 -2.31 7.97
N LEU A 173 -4.29 -1.20 7.49
CA LEU A 173 -5.00 -0.24 6.63
C LEU A 173 -5.50 -0.88 5.34
N ALA A 174 -4.74 -1.81 4.75
CA ALA A 174 -5.20 -2.55 3.58
C ALA A 174 -6.46 -3.39 3.87
N GLN A 175 -6.51 -4.08 5.02
CA GLN A 175 -7.70 -4.85 5.41
C GLN A 175 -8.93 -3.95 5.63
N LEU A 176 -8.73 -2.79 6.28
CA LEU A 176 -9.80 -1.80 6.50
C LEU A 176 -10.27 -1.16 5.19
N TYR A 177 -9.37 -0.91 4.24
CA TYR A 177 -9.72 -0.42 2.92
C TYR A 177 -10.63 -1.40 2.16
N PHE A 178 -10.31 -2.71 2.20
CA PHE A 178 -11.16 -3.71 1.56
C PHE A 178 -12.56 -3.77 2.17
N LEU A 179 -12.65 -3.67 3.50
CA LEU A 179 -13.93 -3.61 4.20
C LEU A 179 -14.72 -2.36 3.79
N LEU A 180 -14.10 -1.18 3.92
CA LEU A 180 -14.70 0.13 3.63
C LEU A 180 -15.25 0.21 2.20
N THR A 181 -14.47 -0.24 1.22
CA THR A 181 -14.81 -0.06 -0.19
C THR A 181 -15.66 -1.18 -0.77
N ASN A 182 -16.07 -2.15 0.06
CA ASN A 182 -16.70 -3.39 -0.36
C ASN A 182 -15.88 -4.11 -1.44
N PHE A 183 -14.58 -4.26 -1.19
CA PHE A 183 -13.60 -4.91 -2.08
C PHE A 183 -13.59 -4.32 -3.49
N LYS A 184 -13.51 -2.99 -3.58
CA LYS A 184 -13.33 -2.29 -4.87
C LYS A 184 -12.11 -2.87 -5.61
N THR A 185 -12.23 -2.99 -6.93
CA THR A 185 -11.14 -3.39 -7.81
C THR A 185 -10.26 -2.21 -8.19
N THR A 186 -9.05 -2.48 -8.67
CA THR A 186 -8.14 -1.46 -9.19
C THR A 186 -8.61 -0.89 -10.53
N HIS A 187 -7.93 0.15 -11.00
CA HIS A 187 -8.12 0.79 -12.29
C HIS A 187 -6.87 0.61 -13.15
N THR A 188 -7.04 0.13 -14.38
CA THR A 188 -5.96 -0.12 -15.34
C THR A 188 -6.08 0.74 -16.58
N ASP A 189 -6.88 1.81 -16.53
CA ASP A 189 -7.16 2.71 -17.65
C ASP A 189 -5.90 3.47 -18.13
N CYS A 190 -4.87 3.52 -17.28
CA CYS A 190 -3.56 4.09 -17.61
C CYS A 190 -2.68 3.17 -18.47
N LEU A 191 -3.09 1.91 -18.68
CA LEU A 191 -2.35 0.92 -19.46
C LEU A 191 -2.86 0.86 -20.91
N SER A 192 -2.08 0.20 -21.76
CA SER A 192 -2.47 -0.07 -23.14
C SER A 192 -3.76 -0.90 -23.22
N PRO A 193 -4.50 -0.80 -24.34
CA PRO A 193 -5.72 -1.59 -24.57
C PRO A 193 -5.50 -3.10 -24.44
N GLU A 194 -4.26 -3.59 -24.52
CA GLU A 194 -3.97 -4.99 -24.25
C GLU A 194 -4.44 -5.40 -22.84
N PHE A 195 -4.49 -4.52 -21.84
CA PHE A 195 -4.90 -4.90 -20.48
C PHE A 195 -6.42 -4.82 -20.23
N SER A 196 -7.21 -4.36 -21.21
CA SER A 196 -8.66 -4.13 -21.06
C SER A 196 -9.47 -5.35 -20.63
N ASN A 197 -9.04 -6.56 -21.03
CA ASN A 197 -9.69 -7.82 -20.67
C ASN A 197 -8.98 -8.58 -19.54
N MET A 198 -8.04 -7.94 -18.83
CA MET A 198 -7.35 -8.56 -17.71
C MET A 198 -8.07 -8.22 -16.40
N THR A 199 -7.88 -9.07 -15.38
CA THR A 199 -8.52 -8.85 -14.08
C THR A 199 -7.99 -7.58 -13.40
N CYS A 200 -8.89 -6.81 -12.80
CA CYS A 200 -8.56 -5.67 -11.93
C CYS A 200 -8.65 -6.03 -10.43
N ALA A 201 -8.82 -7.32 -10.11
CA ALA A 201 -8.85 -7.76 -8.72
C ALA A 201 -7.44 -7.67 -8.11
N PHE A 202 -7.36 -7.21 -6.86
CA PHE A 202 -6.15 -7.32 -6.07
C PHE A 202 -5.66 -8.77 -5.99
N THR A 203 -4.35 -8.96 -5.90
CA THR A 203 -3.77 -10.30 -5.76
C THR A 203 -4.16 -10.95 -4.43
N ARG A 204 -4.13 -12.29 -4.37
CA ARG A 204 -4.40 -13.04 -3.12
C ARG A 204 -3.41 -12.65 -2.01
N ALA A 205 -2.14 -12.41 -2.37
CA ALA A 205 -1.11 -11.92 -1.48
C ALA A 205 -1.46 -10.58 -0.82
N THR A 206 -2.20 -9.70 -1.50
CA THR A 206 -2.64 -8.41 -0.96
C THR A 206 -3.85 -8.57 -0.03
N THR A 207 -4.71 -9.55 -0.29
CA THR A 207 -5.96 -9.75 0.47
C THR A 207 -5.86 -10.79 1.59
N LYS A 208 -4.72 -11.49 1.71
CA LYS A 208 -4.49 -12.49 2.76
C LYS A 208 -4.64 -11.89 4.18
N PRO A 209 -4.97 -12.71 5.19
CA PRO A 209 -4.96 -12.27 6.58
C PRO A 209 -3.61 -11.70 7.00
N VAL A 210 -3.64 -10.75 7.93
CA VAL A 210 -2.46 -10.07 8.45
C VAL A 210 -2.31 -10.35 9.94
N CYS A 211 -1.06 -10.43 10.40
CA CYS A 211 -0.72 -10.63 11.80
C CYS A 211 0.12 -9.45 12.28
N VAL A 212 -0.21 -8.90 13.44
CA VAL A 212 0.52 -7.82 14.12
C VAL A 212 0.55 -8.08 15.63
N PHE A 213 1.49 -7.45 16.31
CA PHE A 213 1.55 -7.45 17.77
C PHE A 213 1.30 -6.05 18.32
N LEU A 214 0.54 -5.96 19.40
CA LEU A 214 0.46 -4.79 20.26
C LEU A 214 1.30 -5.05 21.52
N ARG A 215 2.39 -4.30 21.68
CA ARG A 215 3.32 -4.45 22.81
C ARG A 215 3.22 -3.23 23.72
N PRO A 216 2.66 -3.37 24.94
CA PRO A 216 2.56 -2.26 25.87
C PRO A 216 3.93 -1.89 26.45
N PHE A 217 4.21 -0.60 26.54
CA PHE A 217 5.33 -0.05 27.29
C PHE A 217 4.97 1.37 27.75
N GLU A 218 5.04 1.62 29.07
CA GLU A 218 4.67 2.91 29.69
C GLU A 218 3.29 3.45 29.26
N GLY A 219 2.29 2.56 29.13
CA GLY A 219 0.93 2.94 28.74
C GLY A 219 0.72 3.20 27.24
N ILE A 220 1.76 3.05 26.41
CA ILE A 220 1.69 3.16 24.95
C ILE A 220 1.82 1.77 24.34
N TYR A 221 0.98 1.45 23.35
CA TYR A 221 1.04 0.18 22.63
C TYR A 221 1.83 0.34 21.32
N ALA A 222 2.95 -0.37 21.19
CA ALA A 222 3.70 -0.46 19.95
C ALA A 222 3.05 -1.48 19.01
N ILE A 223 2.75 -1.07 17.77
CA ILE A 223 2.25 -1.92 16.69
C ILE A 223 3.45 -2.41 15.89
N ASP A 224 3.74 -3.70 16.01
CA ASP A 224 4.81 -4.37 15.30
C ASP A 224 4.25 -5.40 14.31
N SER A 225 4.93 -5.58 13.18
CA SER A 225 4.56 -6.59 12.20
C SER A 225 4.67 -8.00 12.78
N GLY A 226 3.78 -8.90 12.35
CA GLY A 226 3.87 -10.32 12.64
C GLY A 226 5.14 -10.96 12.09
N PRO A 227 5.47 -12.19 12.52
CA PRO A 227 6.65 -12.87 12.05
C PRO A 227 6.47 -13.31 10.60
N SER A 228 7.60 -13.59 9.93
CA SER A 228 7.62 -14.27 8.63
C SER A 228 8.09 -15.71 8.80
N ALA A 229 7.82 -16.56 7.81
CA ALA A 229 8.36 -17.91 7.76
C ALA A 229 9.89 -17.92 7.91
N ILE A 230 10.42 -18.98 8.53
CA ILE A 230 11.86 -19.17 8.78
C ILE A 230 12.34 -20.38 7.95
N PRO A 231 13.35 -20.22 7.07
CA PRO A 231 13.88 -18.94 6.59
C PRO A 231 12.84 -18.19 5.71
N PRO A 232 12.97 -16.86 5.53
CA PRO A 232 12.07 -16.11 4.66
C PRO A 232 12.17 -16.59 3.21
N LYS A 233 11.02 -16.91 2.58
CA LYS A 233 10.99 -17.39 1.19
C LYS A 233 11.58 -16.40 0.18
N ASN A 234 11.42 -15.10 0.44
CA ASN A 234 11.85 -14.02 -0.42
C ASN A 234 13.14 -13.32 0.06
N GLN A 235 13.97 -14.01 0.86
CA GLN A 235 15.21 -13.46 1.43
C GLN A 235 16.09 -12.78 0.38
N ILE A 236 16.31 -13.42 -0.77
CA ILE A 236 17.07 -12.88 -1.90
C ILE A 236 16.56 -11.50 -2.34
N LEU A 237 15.24 -11.30 -2.41
CA LEU A 237 14.66 -10.03 -2.86
C LEU A 237 14.80 -8.93 -1.80
N LEU A 238 14.75 -9.29 -0.51
CA LEU A 238 14.97 -8.35 0.60
C LEU A 238 16.42 -7.85 0.62
N GLU A 239 17.37 -8.76 0.47
CA GLU A 239 18.81 -8.45 0.44
C GLU A 239 19.18 -7.60 -0.79
N LEU A 240 18.70 -7.98 -1.97
CA LEU A 240 18.93 -7.21 -3.19
C LEU A 240 18.27 -5.84 -3.13
N GLY A 241 17.10 -5.71 -2.51
CA GLY A 241 16.46 -4.42 -2.25
C GLY A 241 17.36 -3.46 -1.48
N LYS A 242 17.90 -3.91 -0.34
CA LYS A 242 18.83 -3.12 0.49
C LYS A 242 20.12 -2.76 -0.26
N SER A 243 20.70 -3.72 -0.97
CA SER A 243 21.92 -3.49 -1.74
C SER A 243 21.69 -2.48 -2.87
N MET A 244 20.59 -2.62 -3.62
CA MET A 244 20.28 -1.70 -4.73
C MET A 244 19.94 -0.30 -4.23
N GLU A 245 19.29 -0.14 -3.07
CA GLU A 245 19.08 1.18 -2.47
C GLU A 245 20.41 1.95 -2.33
N LYS A 246 21.47 1.27 -1.84
CA LYS A 246 22.81 1.86 -1.76
C LYS A 246 23.47 2.02 -3.12
N MET A 247 23.27 1.10 -4.05
CA MET A 247 23.77 1.21 -5.43
C MET A 247 23.25 2.48 -6.14
N LEU A 248 22.00 2.87 -5.87
CA LEU A 248 21.35 4.04 -6.47
C LEU A 248 21.71 5.37 -5.80
N THR A 249 22.24 5.33 -4.56
CA THR A 249 22.47 6.50 -3.71
C THR A 249 23.94 6.76 -3.36
N LEU A 250 24.84 5.84 -3.72
CA LEU A 250 26.28 5.99 -3.61
C LEU A 250 26.92 6.03 -4.98
N THR A 251 28.03 6.75 -5.10
CA THR A 251 28.88 6.62 -6.29
C THR A 251 29.41 5.19 -6.44
N GLU A 252 29.82 4.79 -7.63
CA GLU A 252 30.36 3.44 -7.87
C GLU A 252 31.57 3.14 -6.97
N VAL A 253 32.42 4.14 -6.75
CA VAL A 253 33.60 4.03 -5.89
C VAL A 253 33.19 3.82 -4.44
N GLU A 254 32.26 4.63 -3.92
CA GLU A 254 31.79 4.50 -2.54
C GLU A 254 31.02 3.20 -2.30
N PHE A 255 30.21 2.74 -3.27
CA PHE A 255 29.54 1.45 -3.15
C PHE A 255 30.56 0.31 -3.05
N LYS A 256 31.56 0.30 -3.93
CA LYS A 256 32.65 -0.69 -3.89
C LYS A 256 33.47 -0.63 -2.61
N ASP A 257 33.55 0.55 -2.00
CA ASP A 257 34.29 0.79 -0.77
C ASP A 257 33.55 0.38 0.49
N ARG A 258 32.28 0.72 0.58
CA ARG A 258 31.48 0.57 1.79
C ARG A 258 30.67 -0.71 1.84
N MET A 259 30.24 -1.23 0.69
CA MET A 259 29.22 -2.29 0.60
C MET A 259 29.76 -3.67 0.23
N LEU A 260 31.00 -3.77 -0.27
CA LEU A 260 31.56 -5.06 -0.70
C LEU A 260 32.38 -5.71 0.40
N LEU A 261 32.25 -7.04 0.52
CA LEU A 261 33.10 -7.84 1.40
C LEU A 261 34.57 -7.74 0.95
N ARG A 262 35.46 -7.46 1.90
CA ARG A 262 36.92 -7.38 1.68
C ARG A 262 37.65 -8.20 2.73
N GLN A 263 38.60 -9.02 2.29
CA GLN A 263 39.38 -9.83 3.23
C GLN A 263 40.30 -8.96 4.06
N GLY A 264 40.27 -9.14 5.38
CA GLY A 264 41.18 -8.46 6.32
C GLY A 264 40.85 -6.99 6.59
N GLN A 265 39.65 -6.52 6.26
CA GLN A 265 39.16 -5.19 6.60
C GLN A 265 37.90 -5.28 7.46
N ASP A 266 37.77 -4.34 8.41
CA ASP A 266 36.57 -4.19 9.21
C ASP A 266 35.41 -3.67 8.34
N SER A 267 34.19 -4.08 8.69
CA SER A 267 32.97 -3.59 8.06
C SER A 267 32.85 -2.08 8.20
N TYR A 268 32.37 -1.41 7.14
CA TYR A 268 32.03 0.00 7.23
C TYR A 268 30.94 0.21 8.27
N VAL A 269 31.12 1.18 9.18
CA VAL A 269 30.11 1.49 10.20
C VAL A 269 29.06 2.41 9.59
N PRO A 270 27.80 1.95 9.44
CA PRO A 270 26.77 2.77 8.85
C PRO A 270 26.36 3.94 9.77
N GLY A 271 26.01 5.07 9.16
CA GLY A 271 25.37 6.17 9.87
C GLY A 271 23.93 5.85 10.27
N ALA A 272 23.30 6.75 11.03
CA ALA A 272 21.89 6.63 11.37
C ALA A 272 20.98 6.84 10.14
N GLU A 273 19.79 6.25 10.16
CA GLU A 273 18.78 6.41 9.10
C GLU A 273 17.92 7.65 9.32
N ALA A 274 17.56 8.33 8.22
CA ALA A 274 16.63 9.44 8.26
C ALA A 274 15.18 8.93 8.37
N TYR A 275 14.42 9.51 9.30
CA TYR A 275 13.03 9.18 9.53
C TYR A 275 12.14 10.43 9.52
N ASN A 276 10.94 10.28 8.96
CA ASN A 276 9.83 11.18 9.19
C ASN A 276 8.92 10.62 10.29
N PHE A 277 8.47 11.50 11.19
CA PHE A 277 7.50 11.18 12.21
C PHE A 277 6.21 11.95 11.96
N MET A 278 5.08 11.27 12.13
CA MET A 278 3.76 11.85 11.94
C MET A 278 2.82 11.41 13.05
N LYS A 279 2.19 12.38 13.71
CA LYS A 279 1.05 12.14 14.59
C LYS A 279 -0.22 12.10 13.75
N VAL A 280 -1.02 11.04 13.90
CA VAL A 280 -2.33 10.89 13.27
C VAL A 280 -3.34 10.47 14.33
N GLY A 281 -4.20 11.39 14.75
CA GLY A 281 -5.11 11.15 15.88
C GLY A 281 -4.34 10.68 17.14
N SER A 282 -4.63 9.45 17.59
CA SER A 282 -3.98 8.82 18.75
C SER A 282 -2.68 8.07 18.43
N LEU A 283 -2.26 8.01 17.16
CA LEU A 283 -1.09 7.26 16.71
C LEU A 283 0.12 8.16 16.47
N MET A 284 1.30 7.68 16.87
CA MET A 284 2.60 8.20 16.43
C MET A 284 3.22 7.24 15.43
N LEU A 285 3.44 7.68 14.19
CA LEU A 285 3.96 6.85 13.11
C LEU A 285 5.35 7.30 12.69
N ARG A 286 6.21 6.32 12.37
CA ARG A 286 7.54 6.52 11.78
C ARG A 286 7.58 5.97 10.36
N SER A 287 8.22 6.71 9.46
CA SER A 287 8.56 6.25 8.12
C SER A 287 10.03 6.51 7.83
N GLN A 288 10.73 5.51 7.30
CA GLN A 288 12.09 5.68 6.79
C GLN A 288 12.06 6.48 5.50
N ILE A 289 13.05 7.35 5.33
CA ILE A 289 13.21 8.15 4.11
C ILE A 289 14.40 7.62 3.34
N ASP A 290 14.14 6.91 2.25
CA ASP A 290 15.19 6.30 1.44
C ASP A 290 15.96 7.35 0.63
N CYS A 291 15.25 8.36 0.08
CA CYS A 291 15.85 9.34 -0.80
C CYS A 291 15.09 10.69 -0.81
N GLN A 292 15.78 11.74 -1.27
CA GLN A 292 15.23 13.08 -1.44
C GLN A 292 15.75 13.74 -2.72
N ASP A 293 14.91 14.57 -3.35
CA ASP A 293 15.32 15.38 -4.49
C ASP A 293 16.04 16.68 -4.05
N GLY A 294 16.54 17.46 -5.03
CA GLY A 294 17.17 18.76 -4.75
C GLY A 294 16.23 19.85 -4.23
N LYS A 295 14.91 19.59 -4.17
CA LYS A 295 13.85 20.51 -3.72
C LYS A 295 13.23 20.10 -2.37
N ASN A 296 13.87 19.17 -1.67
CA ASN A 296 13.43 18.60 -0.41
C ASN A 296 12.16 17.72 -0.48
N ASN A 297 11.76 17.24 -1.65
CA ASN A 297 10.73 16.21 -1.77
C ASN A 297 11.34 14.84 -1.52
N SER A 298 10.90 14.20 -0.46
CA SER A 298 11.29 12.83 -0.12
C SER A 298 10.52 11.82 -0.96
N PHE A 299 11.15 10.69 -1.27
CA PHE A 299 10.52 9.57 -1.95
C PHE A 299 11.15 8.24 -1.56
N ASP A 300 10.40 7.18 -1.81
CA ASP A 300 10.74 5.82 -1.42
C ASP A 300 11.50 5.14 -2.57
N LEU A 301 12.51 4.34 -2.27
CA LEU A 301 13.21 3.52 -3.28
C LEU A 301 12.65 2.10 -3.24
N LYS A 302 12.23 1.60 -4.39
CA LYS A 302 11.68 0.25 -4.51
C LYS A 302 12.28 -0.48 -5.69
N THR A 303 12.49 -1.77 -5.52
CA THR A 303 12.94 -2.66 -6.57
C THR A 303 11.80 -3.57 -6.99
N ARG A 304 11.75 -3.90 -8.28
CA ARG A 304 10.73 -4.75 -8.87
C ARG A 304 11.39 -5.88 -9.64
N ALA A 305 11.49 -7.03 -9.00
CA ALA A 305 11.84 -8.27 -9.69
C ALA A 305 10.74 -8.64 -10.70
N LEU A 306 11.15 -9.18 -11.85
CA LEU A 306 10.21 -9.65 -12.87
C LEU A 306 9.24 -10.67 -12.30
N SER A 307 8.02 -10.68 -12.82
CA SER A 307 6.96 -11.65 -12.50
C SER A 307 7.45 -13.10 -12.48
N ALA A 308 8.24 -13.52 -13.47
CA ALA A 308 8.82 -14.86 -13.53
C ALA A 308 9.64 -15.24 -12.27
N ILE A 309 10.34 -14.28 -11.66
CA ILE A 309 11.10 -14.50 -10.42
C ILE A 309 10.18 -14.46 -9.20
N ARG A 310 9.18 -13.56 -9.20
CA ARG A 310 8.26 -13.43 -8.06
C ARG A 310 7.35 -14.65 -7.91
N TYR A 311 7.01 -15.32 -8.99
CA TYR A 311 6.20 -16.55 -8.98
C TYR A 311 7.00 -17.81 -8.64
N ASP A 312 8.33 -17.76 -8.70
CA ASP A 312 9.20 -18.87 -8.29
C ASP A 312 10.47 -18.32 -7.66
N VAL A 313 10.30 -17.64 -6.52
CA VAL A 313 11.41 -16.94 -5.86
C VAL A 313 12.44 -17.92 -5.29
N GLN A 314 12.03 -19.14 -4.95
CA GLN A 314 12.94 -20.18 -4.45
C GLN A 314 13.86 -20.70 -5.54
N ASN A 315 13.40 -20.73 -6.81
CA ASN A 315 14.22 -21.11 -7.97
C ASN A 315 14.56 -19.91 -8.88
N TYR A 316 14.66 -18.71 -8.31
CA TYR A 316 14.86 -17.46 -9.06
C TYR A 316 16.03 -17.51 -10.05
N MET A 317 17.08 -18.30 -9.76
CA MET A 317 18.24 -18.48 -10.62
C MET A 317 17.88 -19.00 -12.02
N VAL A 318 16.87 -19.87 -12.14
CA VAL A 318 16.38 -20.41 -13.43
C VAL A 318 15.80 -19.30 -14.31
N HIS A 319 15.29 -18.23 -13.69
CA HIS A 319 14.63 -17.13 -14.37
C HIS A 319 15.54 -15.95 -14.71
N ARG A 320 16.84 -15.99 -14.35
CA ARG A 320 17.82 -14.92 -14.66
C ARG A 320 18.03 -14.66 -16.16
N GLY A 321 17.72 -15.62 -17.03
CA GLY A 321 17.72 -15.39 -18.47
C GLY A 321 16.55 -14.54 -18.99
N THR A 322 15.52 -14.34 -18.17
CA THR A 322 14.32 -13.57 -18.53
C THR A 322 14.64 -12.08 -18.52
N LYS A 323 14.41 -11.40 -19.65
CA LYS A 323 14.67 -9.97 -19.82
C LYS A 323 13.44 -9.22 -20.29
N ILE A 324 13.28 -7.98 -19.84
CA ILE A 324 12.32 -7.05 -20.44
C ILE A 324 12.78 -6.71 -21.86
N ARG A 325 11.86 -6.76 -22.83
CA ARG A 325 12.12 -6.53 -24.26
C ARG A 325 11.46 -5.27 -24.81
N ARG A 326 10.50 -4.70 -24.09
CA ARG A 326 9.65 -3.61 -24.59
C ARG A 326 9.05 -2.79 -23.46
N ILE A 327 8.66 -1.56 -23.77
CA ILE A 327 7.98 -0.68 -22.81
C ILE A 327 6.56 -1.16 -22.53
N ARG A 328 5.80 -1.48 -23.59
CA ARG A 328 4.38 -1.88 -23.51
C ARG A 328 4.14 -3.34 -23.86
N GLY A 329 3.02 -3.89 -23.41
CA GLY A 329 2.49 -5.19 -23.78
C GLY A 329 2.36 -6.17 -22.62
N ARG A 330 1.64 -7.29 -22.81
CA ARG A 330 1.32 -8.22 -21.70
C ARG A 330 2.45 -9.11 -21.17
N THR A 331 3.53 -9.25 -21.92
CA THR A 331 4.66 -10.13 -21.56
C THR A 331 5.99 -9.42 -21.76
N LEU A 332 6.96 -9.75 -20.89
CA LEU A 332 8.34 -9.25 -20.95
C LEU A 332 8.42 -7.73 -21.19
N SER A 333 7.59 -6.96 -20.49
CA SER A 333 7.48 -5.51 -20.66
C SER A 333 7.46 -4.81 -19.30
N PHE A 334 7.83 -3.52 -19.30
CA PHE A 334 7.65 -2.67 -18.12
C PHE A 334 6.17 -2.51 -17.77
N GLU A 335 5.30 -2.33 -18.77
CA GLU A 335 3.85 -2.20 -18.58
C GLU A 335 3.23 -3.43 -17.90
N ARG A 336 3.74 -4.64 -18.15
CA ARG A 336 3.30 -5.85 -17.46
C ARG A 336 3.67 -5.82 -15.98
N GLU A 337 4.89 -5.40 -15.66
CA GLU A 337 5.32 -5.30 -14.26
C GLU A 337 4.57 -4.19 -13.52
N PHE A 338 4.27 -3.08 -14.21
CA PHE A 338 3.41 -2.00 -13.69
C PHE A 338 1.98 -2.49 -13.44
N TYR A 339 1.37 -3.20 -14.38
CA TYR A 339 0.06 -3.84 -14.20
C TYR A 339 0.02 -4.74 -12.95
N ASP A 340 1.03 -5.60 -12.79
CA ASP A 340 1.11 -6.44 -11.62
C ASP A 340 1.28 -5.59 -10.34
N MET A 341 1.98 -4.45 -10.37
CA MET A 341 2.13 -3.56 -9.21
C MET A 341 0.83 -2.89 -8.78
N ILE A 342 0.01 -2.44 -9.74
CA ILE A 342 -1.34 -1.89 -9.49
C ILE A 342 -2.13 -2.83 -8.58
N ARG A 343 -2.11 -4.14 -8.90
CA ARG A 343 -2.90 -5.16 -8.21
C ARG A 343 -2.25 -5.72 -6.94
N SER A 344 -0.96 -5.49 -6.73
CA SER A 344 -0.19 -6.15 -5.66
C SER A 344 0.28 -5.20 -4.56
N VAL A 345 1.01 -4.14 -4.94
CA VAL A 345 1.79 -3.32 -4.00
C VAL A 345 1.36 -1.87 -3.92
N PHE A 346 0.68 -1.33 -4.94
CA PHE A 346 0.32 0.09 -4.98
C PHE A 346 -0.57 0.56 -3.84
N LEU A 347 -1.48 -0.29 -3.32
CA LEU A 347 -2.26 0.05 -2.12
C LEU A 347 -1.34 0.29 -0.90
N LYS A 348 -0.33 -0.58 -0.72
CA LYS A 348 0.65 -0.42 0.37
C LYS A 348 1.54 0.80 0.15
N TYR A 349 1.99 1.02 -1.09
CA TYR A 349 2.81 2.18 -1.44
C TYR A 349 2.07 3.50 -1.21
N SER A 350 0.79 3.60 -1.59
CA SER A 350 0.00 4.81 -1.32
C SER A 350 -0.02 5.15 0.17
N PHE A 351 -0.34 4.17 1.03
CA PHE A 351 -0.32 4.39 2.47
C PHE A 351 1.08 4.69 3.01
N GLN A 352 2.13 4.03 2.50
CA GLN A 352 3.50 4.30 2.89
C GLN A 352 3.94 5.72 2.57
N VAL A 353 3.69 6.15 1.35
CA VAL A 353 4.02 7.49 0.87
C VAL A 353 3.26 8.56 1.66
N ARG A 354 1.98 8.32 2.01
CA ARG A 354 1.18 9.19 2.88
C ARG A 354 1.76 9.29 4.29
N ILE A 355 2.08 8.15 4.91
CA ILE A 355 2.63 8.10 6.27
C ILE A 355 4.00 8.81 6.34
N GLY A 356 4.84 8.57 5.34
CA GLY A 356 6.17 9.18 5.25
C GLY A 356 6.19 10.60 4.70
N ARG A 357 5.04 11.16 4.30
CA ARG A 357 4.92 12.46 3.61
C ARG A 357 5.88 12.58 2.42
N MET A 358 5.93 11.50 1.66
CA MET A 358 6.72 11.37 0.46
C MET A 358 5.91 11.81 -0.76
N HIS A 359 6.59 12.16 -1.84
CA HIS A 359 5.95 12.58 -3.09
C HIS A 359 5.56 11.38 -3.97
N GLY A 360 6.31 10.29 -3.90
CA GLY A 360 6.11 9.12 -4.74
C GLY A 360 7.12 8.01 -4.45
N VAL A 361 7.24 7.10 -5.40
CA VAL A 361 8.11 5.92 -5.33
C VAL A 361 8.96 5.84 -6.60
N PHE A 362 10.26 5.65 -6.42
CA PHE A 362 11.20 5.36 -7.51
C PHE A 362 11.36 3.84 -7.63
N ILE A 363 11.14 3.31 -8.83
CA ILE A 363 11.06 1.88 -9.09
C ILE A 363 12.23 1.46 -9.98
N THR A 364 12.98 0.44 -9.53
CA THR A 364 14.07 -0.19 -10.29
C THR A 364 13.65 -1.58 -10.74
N TYR A 365 13.52 -1.80 -12.05
CA TYR A 365 13.10 -3.09 -12.61
C TYR A 365 14.31 -4.00 -12.85
N HIS A 366 14.25 -5.25 -12.41
CA HIS A 366 15.38 -6.17 -12.51
C HIS A 366 14.98 -7.64 -12.58
N ASN A 367 15.91 -8.50 -12.97
CA ASN A 367 15.76 -9.96 -12.91
C ASN A 367 16.68 -10.63 -11.88
N THR A 368 17.05 -9.92 -10.80
CA THR A 368 18.05 -10.29 -9.77
C THR A 368 19.50 -10.35 -10.21
N ASP A 369 19.77 -10.23 -11.51
CA ASP A 369 21.12 -10.25 -12.09
C ASP A 369 21.41 -8.94 -12.84
N GLU A 370 20.44 -8.47 -13.63
CA GLU A 370 20.50 -7.24 -14.39
C GLU A 370 19.37 -6.27 -14.04
N VAL A 371 19.68 -4.98 -14.00
CA VAL A 371 18.71 -3.87 -14.00
C VAL A 371 18.32 -3.53 -15.44
N PHE A 372 17.03 -3.35 -15.70
CA PHE A 372 16.50 -3.01 -17.02
C PHE A 372 16.19 -1.53 -17.19
N GLY A 373 15.88 -0.84 -16.11
CA GLY A 373 15.48 0.57 -16.15
C GLY A 373 14.69 0.99 -14.93
N PHE A 374 14.23 2.23 -14.98
CA PHE A 374 13.69 2.95 -13.85
C PHE A 374 12.36 3.60 -14.20
N GLU A 375 11.52 3.84 -13.20
CA GLU A 375 10.29 4.62 -13.33
C GLU A 375 9.98 5.32 -12.01
N TYR A 376 9.58 6.59 -12.09
CA TYR A 376 9.08 7.31 -10.92
C TYR A 376 7.56 7.39 -11.00
N VAL A 377 6.88 6.95 -9.95
CA VAL A 377 5.42 6.94 -9.86
C VAL A 377 4.98 7.82 -8.69
N THR A 378 4.27 8.89 -8.99
CA THR A 378 3.80 9.85 -7.99
C THR A 378 2.63 9.30 -7.17
N LEU A 379 2.40 9.83 -5.96
CA LEU A 379 1.24 9.44 -5.16
C LEU A 379 -0.10 9.59 -5.91
N PRO A 380 -0.39 10.70 -6.62
CA PRO A 380 -1.61 10.81 -7.42
C PRO A 380 -1.73 9.73 -8.52
N GLU A 381 -0.64 9.33 -9.17
CA GLU A 381 -0.67 8.25 -10.18
C GLU A 381 -0.97 6.89 -9.55
N ILE A 382 -0.37 6.59 -8.39
CA ILE A 382 -0.69 5.40 -7.59
C ILE A 382 -2.18 5.43 -7.22
N ASP A 383 -2.67 6.57 -6.75
CA ASP A 383 -4.04 6.69 -6.27
C ASP A 383 -5.08 6.56 -7.38
N SER A 384 -4.81 7.13 -8.56
CA SER A 384 -5.66 6.93 -9.73
C SER A 384 -5.78 5.45 -10.10
N CYS A 385 -4.75 4.64 -9.89
CA CYS A 385 -4.78 3.20 -10.16
C CYS A 385 -5.48 2.39 -9.07
N VAL A 386 -5.43 2.83 -7.80
CA VAL A 386 -5.94 2.05 -6.65
C VAL A 386 -7.33 2.52 -6.23
N PHE A 387 -7.49 3.83 -6.01
CA PHE A 387 -8.71 4.45 -5.52
C PHE A 387 -9.57 4.97 -6.68
N GLY A 388 -8.95 5.37 -7.79
CA GLY A 388 -9.61 6.02 -8.93
C GLY A 388 -9.38 7.55 -8.93
N SER A 389 -9.13 8.14 -7.77
CA SER A 389 -8.75 9.55 -7.62
C SER A 389 -7.87 9.79 -6.39
N HIS A 390 -7.07 10.85 -6.43
CA HIS A 390 -6.21 11.25 -5.30
C HIS A 390 -7.02 11.67 -4.07
N ASP A 391 -8.13 12.40 -4.28
CA ASP A 391 -9.02 12.86 -3.20
C ASP A 391 -9.69 11.69 -2.48
N PHE A 392 -10.14 10.67 -3.23
CA PHE A 392 -10.69 9.47 -2.60
C PHE A 392 -9.61 8.69 -1.83
N GLY A 393 -8.38 8.64 -2.35
CA GLY A 393 -7.24 8.10 -1.61
C GLY A 393 -6.99 8.81 -0.26
N ASN A 394 -7.09 10.14 -0.23
CA ASN A 394 -7.01 10.93 1.02
C ASN A 394 -8.11 10.52 2.00
N ARG A 395 -9.37 10.50 1.54
CA ARG A 395 -10.52 10.19 2.39
C ARG A 395 -10.50 8.74 2.89
N CYS A 396 -10.11 7.78 2.05
CA CYS A 396 -9.91 6.39 2.47
C CYS A 396 -8.84 6.28 3.55
N PHE A 397 -7.72 7.00 3.42
CA PHE A 397 -6.66 6.99 4.42
C PHE A 397 -7.18 7.50 5.77
N ASP A 398 -7.88 8.63 5.79
CA ASP A 398 -8.44 9.20 7.02
C ASP A 398 -9.41 8.23 7.72
N VAL A 399 -10.35 7.67 6.97
CA VAL A 399 -11.32 6.72 7.50
C VAL A 399 -10.65 5.44 7.99
N CYS A 400 -9.69 4.88 7.24
CA CYS A 400 -8.98 3.68 7.68
C CYS A 400 -8.18 3.94 8.96
N MET A 401 -7.56 5.11 9.10
CA MET A 401 -6.85 5.49 10.33
C MET A 401 -7.78 5.62 11.54
N LYS A 402 -8.98 6.19 11.34
CA LYS A 402 -10.01 6.28 12.38
C LYS A 402 -10.55 4.90 12.77
N LEU A 403 -10.93 4.07 11.81
CA LEU A 403 -11.41 2.69 12.06
C LEU A 403 -10.35 1.85 12.76
N MET A 404 -9.07 2.00 12.38
CA MET A 404 -7.97 1.33 13.08
C MET A 404 -7.90 1.78 14.54
N SER A 405 -7.99 3.08 14.81
CA SER A 405 -7.95 3.62 16.19
C SER A 405 -9.09 3.05 17.04
N VAL A 406 -10.32 3.06 16.49
CA VAL A 406 -11.51 2.51 17.15
C VAL A 406 -11.37 1.02 17.43
N LEU A 407 -10.89 0.24 16.45
CA LEU A 407 -10.68 -1.19 16.60
C LEU A 407 -9.65 -1.50 17.68
N LEU A 408 -8.51 -0.82 17.66
CA LEU A 408 -7.44 -1.04 18.63
C LEU A 408 -7.88 -0.63 20.04
N ASP A 409 -8.56 0.51 20.18
CA ASP A 409 -9.10 0.97 21.47
C ASP A 409 -10.11 -0.03 22.04
N HIS A 410 -10.99 -0.59 21.21
CA HIS A 410 -11.96 -1.61 21.63
C HIS A 410 -11.27 -2.89 22.11
N VAL A 411 -10.32 -3.42 21.33
CA VAL A 411 -9.58 -4.65 21.68
C VAL A 411 -8.78 -4.47 22.97
N VAL A 412 -8.05 -3.35 23.11
CA VAL A 412 -7.25 -3.07 24.31
C VAL A 412 -8.13 -2.86 25.54
N ALA A 413 -9.28 -2.19 25.40
CA ALA A 413 -10.20 -1.98 26.50
C ALA A 413 -10.83 -3.29 27.00
N ASP A 414 -11.26 -4.17 26.08
CA ASP A 414 -11.92 -5.44 26.40
C ASP A 414 -10.94 -6.47 27.02
N LEU A 415 -9.73 -6.60 26.48
CA LEU A 415 -8.74 -7.57 26.99
C LEU A 415 -8.04 -7.13 28.28
N GLY A 416 -8.21 -5.87 28.67
CA GLY A 416 -7.56 -5.26 29.82
C GLY A 416 -6.05 -5.11 29.65
N LYS A 417 -5.32 -4.94 30.76
CA LYS A 417 -3.87 -4.68 30.76
C LYS A 417 -3.02 -5.89 31.18
N ASP A 418 -3.66 -6.97 31.62
CA ASP A 418 -2.99 -8.17 32.13
C ASP A 418 -2.63 -9.11 30.97
N HIS A 419 -1.56 -8.76 30.26
CA HIS A 419 -0.99 -9.53 29.15
C HIS A 419 0.44 -9.05 28.87
N ARG A 420 1.31 -9.91 28.32
CA ARG A 420 2.64 -9.49 27.86
C ARG A 420 2.57 -8.68 26.57
N SER A 421 1.78 -9.16 25.62
CA SER A 421 1.44 -8.50 24.36
C SER A 421 0.13 -9.06 23.82
N ILE A 422 -0.46 -8.40 22.84
CA ILE A 422 -1.64 -8.88 22.13
C ILE A 422 -1.24 -9.25 20.71
N ARG A 423 -1.42 -10.51 20.29
CA ARG A 423 -1.24 -10.90 18.89
C ARG A 423 -2.58 -10.82 18.17
N ILE A 424 -2.67 -9.90 17.22
CA ILE A 424 -3.88 -9.68 16.43
C ILE A 424 -3.71 -10.31 15.06
N VAL A 425 -4.63 -11.20 14.71
CA VAL A 425 -4.76 -11.76 13.36
C VAL A 425 -6.08 -11.30 12.78
N MET A 426 -6.05 -10.62 11.65
CA MET A 426 -7.27 -10.08 11.02
C MET A 426 -7.30 -10.30 9.52
N GLY A 427 -8.50 -10.33 8.97
CA GLY A 427 -8.74 -10.60 7.56
C GLY A 427 -10.22 -10.50 7.22
N ASN A 428 -10.55 -10.25 5.97
CA ASN A 428 -11.93 -10.00 5.59
C ASN A 428 -12.68 -11.29 5.22
N ASP A 429 -13.89 -11.46 5.78
CA ASP A 429 -14.89 -12.39 5.27
C ASP A 429 -15.80 -11.65 4.27
N ARG A 430 -15.54 -11.87 2.98
CA ARG A 430 -16.28 -11.20 1.90
C ARG A 430 -17.75 -11.62 1.83
N ALA A 431 -18.09 -12.84 2.25
CA ALA A 431 -19.47 -13.31 2.21
C ALA A 431 -20.32 -12.62 3.30
N ARG A 432 -19.73 -12.40 4.47
CA ARG A 432 -20.36 -11.73 5.62
C ARG A 432 -20.17 -10.21 5.63
N LYS A 433 -19.28 -9.67 4.78
CA LYS A 433 -18.90 -8.25 4.75
C LYS A 433 -18.42 -7.73 6.10
N GLU A 434 -17.52 -8.50 6.71
CA GLU A 434 -16.94 -8.15 7.99
C GLU A 434 -15.44 -8.41 7.99
N LEU A 435 -14.71 -7.61 8.76
CA LEU A 435 -13.35 -7.91 9.15
C LEU A 435 -13.42 -8.79 10.39
N VAL A 436 -12.96 -10.03 10.27
CA VAL A 436 -12.80 -10.93 11.41
C VAL A 436 -11.46 -10.63 12.06
N VAL A 437 -11.47 -10.43 13.37
CA VAL A 437 -10.30 -10.06 14.17
C VAL A 437 -10.19 -11.04 15.32
N PHE A 438 -9.10 -11.78 15.35
CA PHE A 438 -8.72 -12.59 16.51
C PHE A 438 -7.65 -11.84 17.29
N ALA A 439 -7.81 -11.75 18.61
CA ALA A 439 -6.83 -11.17 19.50
C ALA A 439 -6.45 -12.22 20.55
N GLU A 440 -5.17 -12.58 20.60
CA GLU A 440 -4.62 -13.46 21.62
C GLU A 440 -3.90 -12.64 22.70
N LYS A 441 -4.26 -12.86 23.97
CA LYS A 441 -3.50 -12.38 25.12
C LYS A 441 -2.26 -13.27 25.28
N MET A 442 -1.13 -12.82 24.75
CA MET A 442 0.09 -13.64 24.73
C MET A 442 0.68 -13.76 26.14
N GLU A 443 0.95 -14.99 26.57
CA GLU A 443 1.78 -15.28 27.75
C GLU A 443 3.28 -15.24 27.40
N ARG A 444 3.60 -15.66 26.17
CA ARG A 444 4.97 -15.65 25.62
C ARG A 444 4.98 -14.93 24.27
N ASP A 445 5.96 -14.07 24.06
CA ASP A 445 6.11 -13.32 22.82
C ASP A 445 7.42 -13.71 22.12
N TYR A 446 7.35 -14.72 21.23
CA TYR A 446 8.49 -15.15 20.42
C TYR A 446 9.01 -14.06 19.47
N GLY A 447 8.16 -13.08 19.11
CA GLY A 447 8.57 -11.93 18.30
C GLY A 447 9.46 -10.94 19.05
N TRP A 448 9.55 -11.08 20.39
CA TRP A 448 10.30 -10.19 21.28
C TRP A 448 11.58 -10.83 21.85
N VAL A 449 11.90 -12.08 21.50
CA VAL A 449 13.14 -12.75 21.94
C VAL A 449 14.35 -12.14 21.22
N GLU A 450 15.42 -11.86 21.96
CA GLU A 450 16.67 -11.28 21.42
C GLU A 450 17.42 -12.28 20.54
N ASP A 451 17.44 -13.56 20.96
CA ASP A 451 18.00 -14.66 20.19
C ASP A 451 16.90 -15.43 19.46
N LYS A 452 16.92 -15.36 18.13
CA LYS A 452 15.98 -16.08 17.26
C LYS A 452 16.54 -17.39 16.72
N SER A 453 17.79 -17.76 17.06
CA SER A 453 18.47 -18.93 16.46
C SER A 453 17.73 -20.25 16.70
N ASN A 454 16.97 -20.32 17.80
CA ASN A 454 16.24 -21.52 18.22
C ASN A 454 14.72 -21.45 17.94
N ILE A 455 14.24 -20.42 17.25
CA ILE A 455 12.81 -20.26 16.94
C ILE A 455 12.50 -21.01 15.64
N THR A 456 11.51 -21.89 15.71
CA THR A 456 11.00 -22.67 14.58
C THR A 456 9.68 -22.10 14.05
N ASN A 457 9.26 -22.55 12.87
CA ASN A 457 7.93 -22.21 12.33
C ASN A 457 6.77 -22.71 13.22
N ALA A 458 6.99 -23.73 14.06
CA ALA A 458 5.96 -24.20 14.99
C ALA A 458 5.73 -23.19 16.13
N ASP A 459 6.80 -22.60 16.64
CA ASP A 459 6.75 -21.60 17.72
C ASP A 459 6.02 -20.32 17.26
N LEU A 460 6.19 -19.93 15.99
CA LEU A 460 5.52 -18.76 15.42
C LEU A 460 3.99 -18.86 15.41
N VAL A 461 3.44 -20.09 15.46
CA VAL A 461 2.00 -20.35 15.44
C VAL A 461 1.47 -20.98 16.73
N GLU A 462 2.31 -21.11 17.75
CA GLU A 462 1.88 -21.57 19.07
C GLU A 462 0.86 -20.60 19.65
N ILE A 463 -0.26 -21.13 20.15
CA ILE A 463 -1.27 -20.38 20.90
C ILE A 463 -0.89 -20.49 22.37
N THR A 464 -0.37 -19.40 22.92
CA THR A 464 0.20 -19.30 24.26
C THR A 464 -0.80 -18.82 25.30
N GLY A 465 -1.89 -18.15 24.89
CA GLY A 465 -2.89 -17.66 25.82
C GLY A 465 -4.32 -17.67 25.29
N GLU A 466 -5.18 -16.91 25.95
CA GLU A 466 -6.60 -16.80 25.61
C GLU A 466 -6.79 -16.07 24.28
N VAL A 467 -7.72 -16.57 23.44
CA VAL A 467 -8.06 -15.99 22.15
C VAL A 467 -9.50 -15.47 22.19
N THR A 468 -9.68 -14.21 21.86
CA THR A 468 -11.00 -13.59 21.67
C THR A 468 -11.22 -13.28 20.20
N GLN A 469 -12.45 -13.43 19.71
CA GLN A 469 -12.84 -13.07 18.35
C GLN A 469 -13.77 -11.86 18.37
N TYR A 470 -13.50 -10.92 17.46
CA TYR A 470 -14.35 -9.78 17.16
C TYR A 470 -14.71 -9.79 15.67
N SER A 471 -15.84 -9.19 15.33
CA SER A 471 -16.23 -8.84 13.96
C SER A 471 -16.44 -7.34 13.85
N LEU A 472 -15.73 -6.69 12.92
CA LEU A 472 -15.94 -5.30 12.55
C LEU A 472 -16.74 -5.25 11.24
N ARG A 473 -17.89 -4.57 11.27
CA ARG A 473 -18.70 -4.29 10.08
C ARG A 473 -18.70 -2.80 9.80
N VAL A 474 -18.74 -2.47 8.51
CA VAL A 474 -18.79 -1.09 8.03
C VAL A 474 -19.91 -0.96 7.00
N ASP A 475 -20.77 0.00 7.22
CA ASP A 475 -21.72 0.50 6.24
C ASP A 475 -21.25 1.88 5.77
N SER A 476 -21.44 2.17 4.48
CA SER A 476 -21.06 3.46 3.93
C SER A 476 -22.16 4.00 3.05
N GLU A 477 -22.42 5.29 3.21
CA GLU A 477 -23.37 6.07 2.44
C GLU A 477 -22.59 7.08 1.62
N VAL A 478 -22.87 7.15 0.32
CA VAL A 478 -22.31 8.17 -0.57
C VAL A 478 -23.47 8.95 -1.19
N ASN A 479 -23.48 10.28 -1.05
CA ASN A 479 -24.53 11.17 -1.55
C ASN A 479 -25.95 10.71 -1.19
N GLY A 480 -26.16 10.31 0.06
CA GLY A 480 -27.47 9.85 0.54
C GLY A 480 -27.83 8.41 0.17
N THR A 481 -26.93 7.67 -0.48
CA THR A 481 -27.16 6.29 -0.95
C THR A 481 -26.20 5.30 -0.31
N PHE A 482 -26.72 4.29 0.37
CA PHE A 482 -25.91 3.23 0.97
C PHE A 482 -25.35 2.26 -0.08
N LEU A 483 -24.12 1.82 0.14
CA LEU A 483 -23.53 0.72 -0.63
C LEU A 483 -24.29 -0.58 -0.33
N ASN A 484 -24.77 -1.24 -1.39
CA ASN A 484 -25.49 -2.50 -1.25
C ASN A 484 -24.53 -3.69 -1.38
N LYS A 485 -25.06 -4.92 -1.39
CA LYS A 485 -24.23 -6.14 -1.48
C LYS A 485 -23.36 -6.19 -2.75
N TYR A 486 -23.85 -5.60 -3.84
CA TYR A 486 -23.32 -5.75 -5.19
C TYR A 486 -22.57 -4.51 -5.69
N THR A 487 -22.66 -3.37 -4.99
CA THR A 487 -21.97 -2.14 -5.36
C THR A 487 -20.70 -1.95 -4.54
N SER A 488 -19.59 -1.73 -5.22
CA SER A 488 -18.36 -1.22 -4.61
C SER A 488 -18.44 0.30 -4.48
N MET A 489 -17.64 0.85 -3.57
CA MET A 489 -17.58 2.30 -3.37
C MET A 489 -16.97 2.96 -4.60
N ASN A 490 -17.68 3.92 -5.19
CA ASN A 490 -17.14 4.82 -6.21
C ASN A 490 -17.40 6.25 -5.75
N VAL A 491 -16.42 6.83 -5.05
CA VAL A 491 -16.37 8.27 -4.78
C VAL A 491 -15.58 8.89 -5.92
N LEU A 492 -16.27 9.70 -6.72
CA LEU A 492 -15.77 10.20 -7.99
C LEU A 492 -15.07 11.55 -7.83
N ASP A 493 -15.52 12.38 -6.89
CA ASP A 493 -14.91 13.68 -6.65
C ASP A 493 -14.97 14.12 -5.17
N ALA A 494 -14.27 15.23 -4.86
CA ALA A 494 -14.22 15.80 -3.51
C ALA A 494 -15.56 16.37 -3.00
N LYS A 495 -16.58 16.47 -3.85
CA LYS A 495 -17.91 17.00 -3.48
C LYS A 495 -18.86 15.90 -3.04
N ASP A 496 -18.55 14.65 -3.36
CA ASP A 496 -19.30 13.51 -2.88
C ASP A 496 -19.29 13.49 -1.35
N ASP A 497 -20.48 13.50 -0.74
CA ASP A 497 -20.61 13.33 0.69
C ASP A 497 -20.53 11.84 1.04
N MET A 498 -19.71 11.48 2.02
CA MET A 498 -19.47 10.09 2.43
C MET A 498 -19.56 9.98 3.94
N ASN A 499 -20.58 9.26 4.40
CA ASN A 499 -20.78 8.91 5.79
C ASN A 499 -20.41 7.44 6.00
N VAL A 500 -19.73 7.16 7.10
CA VAL A 500 -19.27 5.82 7.44
C VAL A 500 -19.83 5.44 8.79
N PHE A 501 -20.41 4.25 8.86
CA PHE A 501 -20.99 3.69 10.05
C PHE A 501 -20.24 2.40 10.37
N TYR A 502 -19.93 2.14 11.63
CA TYR A 502 -19.24 0.93 12.04
C TYR A 502 -19.93 0.24 13.20
N ARG A 503 -19.69 -1.06 13.33
CA ARG A 503 -20.09 -1.83 14.51
C ARG A 503 -19.05 -2.89 14.80
N ILE A 504 -18.58 -2.95 16.04
CA ILE A 504 -17.72 -4.01 16.54
C ILE A 504 -18.56 -4.92 17.42
N HIS A 505 -18.51 -6.22 17.15
CA HIS A 505 -19.19 -7.23 17.93
C HIS A 505 -18.15 -8.24 18.45
N LYS A 506 -18.16 -8.50 19.76
CA LYS A 506 -17.39 -9.59 20.36
C LYS A 506 -18.20 -10.88 20.22
N GLU A 507 -17.59 -11.90 19.64
CA GLU A 507 -18.28 -13.18 19.47
C GLU A 507 -18.33 -13.94 20.80
N ASP A 508 -19.53 -14.37 21.19
CA ASP A 508 -19.70 -15.20 22.38
C ASP A 508 -19.15 -16.60 22.13
N HIS A 509 -18.02 -16.88 22.75
CA HIS A 509 -17.38 -18.18 22.77
C HIS A 509 -17.13 -18.57 24.21
N SER A 510 -17.40 -19.83 24.57
CA SER A 510 -16.82 -20.38 25.79
C SER A 510 -15.30 -20.37 25.66
N GLU A 511 -14.57 -20.05 26.73
CA GLU A 511 -13.09 -19.98 26.76
C GLU A 511 -12.41 -21.25 26.21
N LEU A 512 -13.10 -22.39 26.28
CA LEU A 512 -12.66 -23.70 25.81
C LEU A 512 -13.05 -24.03 24.36
N ASN A 513 -13.60 -23.10 23.58
CA ASN A 513 -14.14 -23.40 22.24
C ASN A 513 -13.05 -23.89 21.26
N PRO A 514 -13.00 -25.21 20.94
CA PRO A 514 -11.94 -25.75 20.08
C PRO A 514 -12.06 -25.25 18.63
N LYS A 515 -13.28 -24.89 18.20
CA LYS A 515 -13.55 -24.35 16.88
C LYS A 515 -12.94 -22.96 16.71
N LEU A 516 -13.01 -22.12 17.74
CA LEU A 516 -12.38 -20.79 17.74
C LEU A 516 -10.86 -20.93 17.57
N ARG A 517 -10.21 -21.76 18.39
CA ARG A 517 -8.75 -21.99 18.33
C ARG A 517 -8.33 -22.53 16.96
N ALA A 518 -9.11 -23.46 16.37
CA ALA A 518 -8.82 -23.99 15.04
C ALA A 518 -8.95 -22.93 13.93
N GLN A 519 -9.96 -22.05 14.01
CA GLN A 519 -10.12 -20.94 13.06
C GLN A 519 -8.98 -19.94 13.20
N TYR A 520 -8.66 -19.54 14.43
CA TYR A 520 -7.53 -18.66 14.72
C TYR A 520 -6.22 -19.21 14.14
N LEU A 521 -5.90 -20.48 14.43
CA LEU A 521 -4.68 -21.12 13.94
C LEU A 521 -4.63 -21.17 12.41
N THR A 522 -5.77 -21.41 11.76
CA THR A 522 -5.87 -21.40 10.28
C THR A 522 -5.53 -20.03 9.71
N TRP A 523 -6.06 -18.96 10.31
CA TRP A 523 -5.82 -17.59 9.86
C TRP A 523 -4.40 -17.13 10.17
N LEU A 524 -3.88 -17.50 11.34
CA LEU A 524 -2.50 -17.22 11.73
C LEU A 524 -1.51 -17.88 10.75
N ARG A 525 -1.69 -19.17 10.45
CA ARG A 525 -0.89 -19.88 9.43
C ARG A 525 -0.99 -19.23 8.06
N ARG A 526 -2.19 -18.83 7.63
CA ARG A 526 -2.39 -18.09 6.38
C ARG A 526 -1.76 -16.71 6.38
N SER A 527 -1.53 -16.07 7.51
CA SER A 527 -0.84 -14.78 7.54
C SER A 527 0.68 -14.94 7.35
N ILE A 528 1.26 -16.00 7.93
CA ILE A 528 2.72 -16.25 8.01
C ILE A 528 3.23 -17.08 6.83
N PHE A 529 2.53 -18.17 6.49
CA PHE A 529 2.96 -19.20 5.54
C PHE A 529 2.15 -19.21 4.24
N PHE A 530 1.48 -18.10 3.90
CA PHE A 530 0.75 -18.05 2.61
C PHE A 530 1.73 -18.26 1.46
N ASP A 531 1.47 -19.29 0.67
CA ASP A 531 2.20 -19.57 -0.57
C ASP A 531 1.50 -18.84 -1.71
N ASP A 532 2.23 -17.95 -2.37
CA ASP A 532 1.78 -17.28 -3.60
C ASP A 532 1.64 -18.27 -4.78
N ASP A 533 2.08 -19.53 -4.60
CA ASP A 533 2.24 -20.56 -5.64
C ASP A 533 0.93 -21.29 -6.03
N VAL A 534 -0.19 -20.99 -5.37
CA VAL A 534 -1.47 -21.66 -5.64
C VAL A 534 -2.49 -20.61 -6.09
N ASP A 535 -2.99 -20.76 -7.31
CA ASP A 535 -4.05 -19.98 -7.96
C ASP A 535 -3.67 -18.58 -8.48
N PHE A 536 -3.19 -18.55 -9.73
CA PHE A 536 -3.35 -17.43 -10.66
C PHE A 536 -4.37 -17.76 -11.74
#